data_AF-A0A831WS98-F1
#
_entry.id   AF-A0A831WS98-F1
#
_cell.length_a   1.000
_cell.length_b   1.000
_cell.length_c   1.000
_cell.angle_alpha   90.00
_cell.angle_beta   90.00
_cell.angle_gamma   90.00
#
_symmetry.space_group_name_H-M   'P 1'
#
loop_
_entity.id
_entity.type
_entity.pdbx_description
1 polymer ?
#
loop_
_entity_poly.entity_id
_entity_poly.type
_entity_poly.pdbx_seq_one_letter_code
_entity_poly.pdbx_strand_id
1 'polypeptide(L)'
;MLHILCIVGPSGVGKTELIKKLLVELKRRGYRIAIVKHAPQGFDLDKPGKDSWRYTKAGVDTLVLSSPEKLALIKNVDHDPSLTEISKLLGEDFDIILAEGFRKSNRPKIEVHRKGFELPSAKGVIALVTDESLDINIPQFSLEDITGLSSFIEKKFLKKQSKERVSLFADGKHIPLNPFLKRLFLKTLEAMVSTLKGVEKPNSIDLSIRRKGNDL
;
A
#
# COMPACT_ATOMS: atom_id res chain seq x y z
N MET A 1 10.21 -1.60 4.79
CA MET A 1 9.63 -0.23 4.66
C MET A 1 8.68 -0.25 3.48
N LEU A 2 7.41 0.08 3.71
CA LEU A 2 6.37 0.10 2.68
C LEU A 2 6.50 1.34 1.79
N HIS A 3 6.68 1.14 0.50
CA HIS A 3 6.75 2.24 -0.47
C HIS A 3 5.34 2.68 -0.88
N ILE A 4 5.14 3.97 -1.15
CA ILE A 4 3.86 4.50 -1.62
C ILE A 4 4.11 5.31 -2.89
N LEU A 5 3.37 4.98 -3.95
CA LEU A 5 3.46 5.62 -5.24
C LEU A 5 2.06 6.01 -5.72
N CYS A 6 1.84 7.29 -5.97
CA CYS A 6 0.54 7.78 -6.43
C CYS A 6 0.48 7.78 -7.96
N ILE A 7 -0.65 7.37 -8.51
CA ILE A 7 -0.98 7.47 -9.93
C ILE A 7 -2.04 8.55 -10.08
N VAL A 8 -1.66 9.65 -10.73
CA VAL A 8 -2.48 10.86 -10.86
C VAL A 8 -2.70 11.23 -12.31
N GLY A 9 -3.69 12.09 -12.55
CA GLY A 9 -4.07 12.55 -13.89
C GLY A 9 -5.58 12.78 -13.97
N PRO A 10 -6.07 13.46 -15.02
CA PRO A 10 -7.49 13.73 -15.22
C PRO A 10 -8.36 12.47 -15.21
N SER A 11 -9.66 12.63 -14.98
CA SER A 11 -10.60 11.50 -15.13
C SER A 11 -10.59 10.98 -16.57
N GLY A 12 -10.73 9.67 -16.76
CA GLY A 12 -10.73 9.06 -18.10
C GLY A 12 -9.35 8.89 -18.78
N VAL A 13 -8.28 9.48 -18.26
CA VAL A 13 -6.94 9.46 -18.90
C VAL A 13 -6.23 8.08 -18.91
N GLY A 14 -6.81 7.07 -18.25
CA GLY A 14 -6.26 5.71 -18.21
C GLY A 14 -5.46 5.32 -16.96
N LYS A 15 -5.64 6.03 -15.83
CA LYS A 15 -4.98 5.69 -14.54
C LYS A 15 -5.21 4.25 -14.10
N THR A 16 -6.47 3.80 -14.13
CA THR A 16 -6.84 2.45 -13.70
C THR A 16 -6.23 1.39 -14.60
N GLU A 17 -6.10 1.66 -15.90
CA GLU A 17 -5.45 0.76 -16.84
C GLU A 17 -3.94 0.63 -16.57
N LEU A 18 -3.28 1.77 -16.32
CA LEU A 18 -1.88 1.76 -15.89
C LEU A 18 -1.68 0.95 -14.59
N ILE A 19 -2.55 1.13 -13.59
CA ILE A 19 -2.47 0.39 -12.33
C ILE A 19 -2.64 -1.11 -12.56
N LYS A 20 -3.58 -1.54 -13.42
CA LYS A 20 -3.75 -2.96 -13.77
C LYS A 20 -2.50 -3.55 -14.41
N LYS A 21 -1.93 -2.86 -15.40
CA LYS A 21 -0.68 -3.29 -16.05
C LYS A 21 0.48 -3.37 -15.06
N LEU A 22 0.64 -2.36 -14.20
CA LEU A 22 1.66 -2.34 -13.14
C LEU A 22 1.46 -3.47 -12.12
N LEU A 23 0.21 -3.73 -11.72
CA LEU A 23 -0.13 -4.81 -10.80
C LEU A 23 0.34 -6.15 -11.35
N VAL A 24 -0.02 -6.48 -12.60
CA VAL A 24 0.37 -7.74 -13.24
C VAL A 24 1.89 -7.85 -13.32
N GLU A 25 2.58 -6.83 -13.81
CA GLU A 25 4.03 -6.88 -14.00
C GLU A 25 4.80 -6.93 -12.68
N LEU A 26 4.46 -6.12 -11.68
CA LEU A 26 5.13 -6.13 -10.39
C LEU A 26 4.81 -7.40 -9.57
N LYS A 27 3.60 -7.97 -9.70
CA LYS A 27 3.28 -9.29 -9.12
C LYS A 27 4.11 -10.39 -9.77
N ARG A 28 4.29 -10.37 -11.09
CA ARG A 28 5.18 -11.30 -11.82
C ARG A 28 6.63 -11.21 -11.32
N ARG A 29 7.08 -10.01 -10.93
CA ARG A 29 8.41 -9.78 -10.31
C ARG A 29 8.49 -10.16 -8.82
N GLY A 30 7.40 -10.60 -8.21
CA GLY A 30 7.38 -11.14 -6.84
C GLY A 30 7.07 -10.13 -5.74
N TYR A 31 6.62 -8.92 -6.07
CA TYR A 31 6.22 -7.94 -5.06
C TYR A 31 4.83 -8.21 -4.49
N ARG A 32 4.67 -7.92 -3.20
CA ARG A 32 3.36 -7.82 -2.54
C ARG A 32 2.85 -6.39 -2.70
N ILE A 33 1.65 -6.25 -3.24
CA ILE A 33 1.11 -4.95 -3.68
C ILE A 33 -0.22 -4.71 -3.01
N ALA A 34 -0.39 -3.51 -2.46
CA ALA A 34 -1.69 -2.98 -2.06
C ALA A 34 -2.13 -1.90 -3.04
N ILE A 35 -3.43 -1.81 -3.30
CA ILE A 35 -4.02 -0.74 -4.10
C ILE A 35 -4.90 0.10 -3.19
N VAL A 36 -4.72 1.42 -3.25
CA VAL A 36 -5.58 2.37 -2.54
C VAL A 36 -6.19 3.29 -3.58
N LYS A 37 -7.51 3.42 -3.59
CA LYS A 37 -8.21 4.35 -4.48
C LYS A 37 -8.84 5.46 -3.66
N HIS A 38 -8.53 6.71 -4.00
CA HIS A 38 -9.20 7.86 -3.41
C HIS A 38 -10.51 8.13 -4.15
N ALA A 39 -11.63 8.13 -3.42
CA ALA A 39 -12.96 8.43 -3.93
C ALA A 39 -13.57 9.60 -3.13
N PRO A 40 -13.31 10.86 -3.52
CA PRO A 40 -13.74 12.03 -2.74
C PRO A 40 -15.25 12.17 -2.58
N GLN A 41 -16.03 11.58 -3.51
CA GLN A 41 -17.49 11.59 -3.47
C GLN A 41 -18.06 10.41 -2.64
N GLY A 42 -17.21 9.63 -1.97
CA GLY A 42 -17.59 8.42 -1.26
C GLY A 42 -17.75 7.21 -2.18
N PHE A 43 -18.00 6.05 -1.54
CA PHE A 43 -18.29 4.78 -2.19
C PHE A 43 -19.05 3.86 -1.22
N ASP A 44 -19.88 2.97 -1.74
CA ASP A 44 -20.49 1.87 -0.98
C ASP A 44 -19.91 0.54 -1.50
N LEU A 45 -19.49 -0.34 -0.59
CA LEU A 45 -18.96 -1.67 -0.94
C LEU A 45 -20.05 -2.73 -1.06
N ASP A 46 -21.22 -2.51 -0.47
CA ASP A 46 -22.34 -3.43 -0.53
C ASP A 46 -23.62 -2.75 -1.02
N LYS A 47 -24.60 -3.55 -1.40
CA LYS A 47 -25.87 -3.07 -1.94
C LYS A 47 -26.88 -2.75 -0.82
N PRO A 48 -27.76 -1.76 -1.04
CA PRO A 48 -28.90 -1.53 -0.16
C PRO A 48 -29.69 -2.82 0.11
N GLY A 49 -30.07 -3.03 1.37
CA GLY A 49 -30.89 -4.17 1.81
C GLY A 49 -30.14 -5.33 2.46
N LYS A 50 -28.81 -5.41 2.36
CA LYS A 50 -28.02 -6.38 3.13
C LYS A 50 -27.70 -5.89 4.53
N ASP A 51 -27.46 -6.81 5.45
CA ASP A 51 -27.15 -6.48 6.85
C ASP A 51 -25.84 -5.71 7.00
N SER A 52 -24.80 -6.06 6.23
CA SER A 52 -23.56 -5.30 6.10
C SER A 52 -23.80 -3.82 5.74
N TRP A 53 -24.69 -3.56 4.79
CA TRP A 53 -25.09 -2.20 4.41
C TRP A 53 -25.85 -1.52 5.55
N ARG A 54 -26.79 -2.23 6.20
CA ARG A 54 -27.58 -1.72 7.32
C ARG A 54 -26.69 -1.33 8.51
N TYR A 55 -25.74 -2.17 8.90
CA TYR A 55 -24.79 -1.88 9.99
C TYR A 55 -23.94 -0.66 9.67
N THR A 56 -23.47 -0.54 8.43
CA THR A 56 -22.66 0.62 7.99
C THR A 56 -23.48 1.91 8.06
N LYS A 57 -24.73 1.90 7.56
CA LYS A 57 -25.63 3.07 7.64
C LYS A 57 -26.11 3.38 9.06
N ALA A 58 -26.16 2.38 9.94
CA ALA A 58 -26.43 2.57 11.36
C ALA A 58 -25.26 3.19 12.13
N GLY A 59 -24.09 3.36 11.48
CA GLY A 59 -22.95 4.08 12.06
C GLY A 59 -22.00 3.20 12.88
N VAL A 60 -21.89 1.90 12.58
CA VAL A 60 -20.87 1.05 13.22
C VAL A 60 -19.47 1.62 12.96
N ASP A 61 -18.62 1.72 13.97
CA ASP A 61 -17.27 2.26 13.80
C ASP A 61 -16.41 1.41 12.85
N THR A 62 -16.59 0.08 12.91
CA THR A 62 -15.88 -0.87 12.04
C THR A 62 -16.73 -2.13 11.83
N LEU A 63 -16.83 -2.57 10.58
CA LEU A 63 -17.44 -3.82 10.15
C LEU A 63 -16.38 -4.68 9.46
N VAL A 64 -16.29 -5.95 9.85
CA VAL A 64 -15.43 -6.94 9.21
C VAL A 64 -16.29 -8.08 8.67
N LEU A 65 -16.20 -8.33 7.37
CA LEU A 65 -16.78 -9.50 6.71
C LEU A 65 -15.65 -10.50 6.46
N SER A 66 -15.86 -11.75 6.88
CA SER A 66 -14.87 -12.81 6.77
C SER A 66 -15.42 -14.00 6.02
N SER A 67 -14.63 -14.53 5.10
CA SER A 67 -14.84 -15.82 4.45
C SER A 67 -13.51 -16.57 4.33
N PRO A 68 -13.52 -17.88 4.00
CA PRO A 68 -12.30 -18.65 3.81
C PRO A 68 -11.33 -18.07 2.77
N GLU A 69 -11.83 -17.29 1.81
CA GLU A 69 -11.06 -16.77 0.68
C GLU A 69 -10.67 -15.30 0.82
N LYS A 70 -11.43 -14.50 1.59
CA LYS A 70 -11.24 -13.05 1.66
C LYS A 70 -11.78 -12.42 2.93
N LEU A 71 -11.17 -11.29 3.26
CA LEU A 71 -11.64 -10.36 4.27
C LEU A 71 -12.05 -9.05 3.59
N ALA A 72 -13.16 -8.47 4.04
CA ALA A 72 -13.52 -7.10 3.72
C ALA A 72 -13.65 -6.31 5.02
N LEU A 73 -13.00 -5.15 5.09
CA LEU A 73 -13.06 -4.25 6.23
C LEU A 73 -13.67 -2.93 5.77
N ILE A 74 -14.72 -2.51 6.47
CA ILE A 74 -15.33 -1.20 6.33
C ILE A 74 -15.08 -0.47 7.65
N LYS A 75 -14.47 0.71 7.58
CA LYS A 75 -14.20 1.55 8.74
C LYS A 75 -14.75 2.92 8.47
N ASN A 76 -15.68 3.37 9.32
CA ASN A 76 -16.16 4.73 9.29
C ASN A 76 -15.07 5.66 9.85
N VAL A 77 -14.86 6.80 9.20
CA VAL A 77 -13.84 7.79 9.53
C VAL A 77 -14.47 9.17 9.59
N ASP A 78 -13.96 10.02 10.46
CA ASP A 78 -14.42 11.40 10.68
C ASP A 78 -13.64 12.44 9.84
N HIS A 79 -12.65 11.99 9.08
CA HIS A 79 -11.82 12.82 8.19
C HIS A 79 -11.35 12.01 6.97
N ASP A 80 -10.81 12.70 5.94
CA ASP A 80 -10.21 12.07 4.75
C ASP A 80 -8.82 11.51 5.09
N PRO A 81 -8.64 10.17 5.20
CA PRO A 81 -7.42 9.60 5.76
C PRO A 81 -6.21 9.81 4.86
N SER A 82 -5.08 10.16 5.45
CA SER A 82 -3.83 10.27 4.72
C SER A 82 -3.32 8.90 4.27
N LEU A 83 -2.50 8.87 3.21
CA LEU A 83 -1.79 7.65 2.79
C LEU A 83 -0.91 7.06 3.91
N THR A 84 -0.44 7.90 4.84
CA THR A 84 0.32 7.44 6.01
C THR A 84 -0.57 6.67 6.97
N GLU A 85 -1.79 7.14 7.24
CA GLU A 85 -2.76 6.44 8.10
C GLU A 85 -3.24 5.14 7.46
N ILE A 86 -3.58 5.17 6.17
CA ILE A 86 -3.97 3.97 5.42
C ILE A 86 -2.82 2.95 5.42
N SER A 87 -1.58 3.38 5.25
CA SER A 87 -0.42 2.47 5.28
C SER A 87 -0.23 1.80 6.64
N LYS A 88 -0.59 2.46 7.75
CA LYS A 88 -0.55 1.86 9.09
C LYS A 88 -1.64 0.80 9.25
N LEU A 89 -2.84 1.04 8.69
CA LEU A 89 -3.94 0.07 8.69
C LEU A 89 -3.59 -1.20 7.89
N LEU A 90 -2.87 -1.05 6.77
CA LEU A 90 -2.44 -2.16 5.92
C LEU A 90 -1.25 -2.96 6.49
N GLY A 91 -0.55 -2.43 7.48
CA GLY A 91 0.61 -3.08 8.07
C GLY A 91 1.84 -3.20 7.16
N GLU A 92 2.75 -4.11 7.49
CA GLU A 92 3.99 -4.35 6.76
C GLU A 92 3.93 -5.57 5.84
N ASP A 93 2.76 -5.95 5.33
CA ASP A 93 2.60 -7.12 4.46
C ASP A 93 2.86 -6.83 2.97
N PHE A 94 3.04 -5.56 2.61
CA PHE A 94 3.18 -5.13 1.23
C PHE A 94 4.56 -4.51 0.97
N ASP A 95 5.11 -4.65 -0.22
CA ASP A 95 6.31 -3.95 -0.68
C ASP A 95 5.98 -2.53 -1.18
N ILE A 96 4.82 -2.38 -1.82
CA ILE A 96 4.38 -1.12 -2.41
C ILE A 96 2.86 -0.94 -2.34
N ILE A 97 2.42 0.29 -2.05
CA ILE A 97 1.06 0.78 -2.29
C ILE A 97 1.04 1.54 -3.62
N LEU A 98 0.20 1.10 -4.55
CA LEU A 98 -0.20 1.87 -5.73
C LEU A 98 -1.48 2.66 -5.41
N ALA A 99 -1.35 3.98 -5.28
CA ALA A 99 -2.45 4.84 -4.87
C ALA A 99 -3.07 5.56 -6.08
N GLU A 100 -4.28 5.22 -6.49
CA GLU A 100 -5.03 5.98 -7.50
C GLU A 100 -5.58 7.27 -6.88
N GLY A 101 -5.14 8.42 -7.38
CA GLY A 101 -5.53 9.73 -6.85
C GLY A 101 -4.51 10.30 -5.87
N PHE A 102 -4.99 10.93 -4.78
CA PHE A 102 -4.14 11.63 -3.81
C PHE A 102 -3.22 12.70 -4.46
N ARG A 103 -3.74 13.48 -5.43
CA ARG A 103 -2.98 14.53 -6.15
C ARG A 103 -2.33 15.56 -5.21
N LYS A 104 -2.98 15.83 -4.07
CA LYS A 104 -2.49 16.76 -3.04
C LYS A 104 -1.46 16.16 -2.07
N SER A 105 -1.23 14.84 -2.09
CA SER A 105 -0.24 14.21 -1.20
C SER A 105 1.19 14.65 -1.52
N ASN A 106 2.09 14.55 -0.54
CA ASN A 106 3.52 14.78 -0.75
C ASN A 106 4.28 13.53 -1.23
N ARG A 107 3.58 12.42 -1.50
CA ARG A 107 4.19 11.17 -1.96
C ARG A 107 4.63 11.27 -3.43
N PRO A 108 5.63 10.48 -3.86
CA PRO A 108 6.05 10.40 -5.26
C PRO A 108 4.87 10.05 -6.18
N LYS A 109 4.86 10.61 -7.40
CA LYS A 109 3.73 10.42 -8.33
C LYS A 109 4.18 10.05 -9.74
N ILE A 110 3.43 9.15 -10.37
CA ILE A 110 3.39 9.02 -11.82
C ILE A 110 2.16 9.77 -12.28
N GLU A 111 2.34 10.76 -13.15
CA GLU A 111 1.22 11.43 -13.81
C GLU A 111 0.91 10.74 -15.14
N VAL A 112 -0.37 10.47 -15.39
CA VAL A 112 -0.86 9.90 -16.64
C VAL A 112 -1.46 11.04 -17.45
N HIS A 113 -0.98 11.18 -18.68
CA HIS A 113 -1.34 12.22 -19.62
C HIS A 113 -1.71 11.62 -20.97
N ARG A 114 -2.63 12.27 -21.67
CA ARG A 114 -3.01 11.92 -23.04
C ARG A 114 -3.13 13.18 -23.87
N LYS A 115 -2.80 13.08 -25.15
CA LYS A 115 -3.03 14.18 -26.09
C LYS A 115 -4.47 14.66 -26.03
N GLY A 116 -4.65 15.98 -25.99
CA GLY A 116 -5.97 16.63 -25.88
C GLY A 116 -6.45 16.88 -24.45
N PHE A 117 -5.70 16.44 -23.43
CA PHE A 117 -5.87 16.92 -22.05
C PHE A 117 -4.96 18.11 -21.75
N GLU A 118 -5.25 18.83 -20.67
CA GLU A 118 -4.36 19.86 -20.14
C GLU A 118 -2.97 19.29 -19.84
N LEU A 119 -1.95 20.14 -19.95
CA LEU A 119 -0.57 19.74 -19.70
C LEU A 119 -0.39 19.21 -18.26
N PRO A 120 0.50 18.22 -18.07
CA PRO A 120 0.84 17.69 -16.75
C PRO A 120 1.27 18.80 -15.79
N SER A 121 0.72 18.79 -14.58
CA SER A 121 0.92 19.88 -13.61
C SER A 121 1.01 19.41 -12.16
N ALA A 122 0.99 18.09 -11.91
CA ALA A 122 1.07 17.60 -10.54
C ALA A 122 2.45 17.86 -9.94
N LYS A 123 2.49 18.18 -8.64
CA LYS A 123 3.73 18.36 -7.89
C LYS A 123 4.29 17.01 -7.43
N GLY A 124 5.62 16.88 -7.43
CA GLY A 124 6.30 15.65 -7.00
C GLY A 124 6.17 14.49 -7.99
N VAL A 125 5.97 14.81 -9.28
CA VAL A 125 5.95 13.84 -10.37
C VAL A 125 7.38 13.36 -10.63
N ILE A 126 7.53 12.04 -10.69
CA ILE A 126 8.82 11.36 -10.87
C ILE A 126 8.96 10.71 -12.26
N ALA A 127 7.83 10.49 -12.94
CA ALA A 127 7.72 9.95 -14.28
C ALA A 127 6.35 10.32 -14.87
N LEU A 128 6.28 10.45 -16.18
CA LEU A 128 5.06 10.70 -16.95
C LEU A 128 4.72 9.45 -17.76
N VAL A 129 3.45 9.08 -17.83
CA VAL A 129 2.95 8.07 -18.76
C VAL A 129 2.07 8.76 -19.80
N THR A 130 2.51 8.78 -21.05
CA THR A 130 1.88 9.56 -22.12
C THR A 130 1.93 8.87 -23.49
N ASP A 131 1.08 9.31 -24.41
CA ASP A 131 1.01 8.89 -25.82
C ASP A 131 1.52 9.97 -26.79
N GLU A 132 2.05 11.09 -26.28
CA GLU A 132 2.67 12.15 -27.07
C GLU A 132 4.05 12.53 -26.51
N SER A 133 4.88 13.14 -27.36
CA SER A 133 6.17 13.67 -26.94
C SER A 133 5.99 15.06 -26.36
N LEU A 134 6.33 15.24 -25.08
CA LEU A 134 6.29 16.53 -24.40
C LEU A 134 7.70 17.03 -24.12
N ASP A 135 7.94 18.33 -24.25
CA ASP A 135 9.21 18.94 -23.87
C ASP A 135 9.25 19.21 -22.35
N ILE A 136 9.30 18.13 -21.56
CA ILE A 136 9.32 18.16 -20.10
C ILE A 136 10.49 17.32 -19.60
N ASN A 137 11.30 17.90 -18.70
CA ASN A 137 12.49 17.26 -18.12
C ASN A 137 12.16 16.25 -17.00
N ILE A 138 11.30 15.28 -17.30
CA ILE A 138 10.92 14.17 -16.42
C ILE A 138 10.90 12.90 -17.29
N PRO A 139 11.33 11.73 -16.79
CA PRO A 139 11.24 10.48 -17.55
C PRO A 139 9.83 10.21 -18.07
N GLN A 140 9.69 9.92 -19.37
CA GLN A 140 8.41 9.67 -20.03
C GLN A 140 8.36 8.23 -20.51
N PHE A 141 7.22 7.58 -20.32
CA PHE A 141 6.96 6.20 -20.71
C PHE A 141 5.65 6.11 -21.49
N SER A 142 5.57 5.18 -22.44
CA SER A 142 4.29 4.81 -23.04
C SER A 142 3.54 3.84 -22.12
N LEU A 143 2.22 3.68 -22.32
CA LEU A 143 1.44 2.66 -21.62
C LEU A 143 1.85 1.23 -22.00
N GLU A 144 2.54 1.06 -23.13
CA GLU A 144 3.03 -0.23 -23.59
C GLU A 144 4.41 -0.57 -23.04
N ASP A 145 5.21 0.43 -22.63
CA ASP A 145 6.48 0.22 -21.93
C ASP A 145 6.29 0.01 -20.42
N ILE A 146 5.41 -0.93 -20.06
CA ILE A 146 5.17 -1.28 -18.66
C ILE A 146 6.43 -1.89 -18.02
N THR A 147 7.21 -2.63 -18.80
CA THR A 147 8.44 -3.26 -18.34
C THR A 147 9.51 -2.24 -17.98
N GLY A 148 9.70 -1.21 -18.81
CA GLY A 148 10.60 -0.10 -18.56
C GLY A 148 10.16 0.72 -17.36
N LEU A 149 8.86 1.05 -17.27
CA LEU A 149 8.30 1.77 -16.14
C LEU A 149 8.47 1.00 -14.82
N SER A 150 8.16 -0.29 -14.81
CA SER A 150 8.36 -1.15 -13.62
C SER A 150 9.82 -1.21 -13.20
N SER A 151 10.76 -1.30 -14.16
CA SER A 151 12.20 -1.30 -13.86
C SER A 151 12.67 0.04 -13.28
N PHE A 152 12.10 1.15 -13.77
CA PHE A 152 12.33 2.48 -13.20
C PHE A 152 11.81 2.58 -11.76
N ILE A 153 10.60 2.09 -11.49
CA ILE A 153 10.02 2.05 -10.14
C ILE A 153 10.89 1.21 -9.20
N GLU A 154 11.34 0.04 -9.64
CA GLU A 154 12.22 -0.82 -8.84
C GLU A 154 13.53 -0.13 -8.48
N LYS A 155 14.24 0.39 -9.49
CA LYS A 155 15.52 1.07 -9.28
C LYS A 155 15.40 2.26 -8.32
N LYS A 156 14.29 3.01 -8.39
CA LYS A 156 14.09 4.24 -7.63
C LYS A 156 13.53 4.00 -6.23
N PHE A 157 12.68 2.99 -6.04
CA PHE A 157 11.97 2.76 -4.78
C PHE A 157 12.19 1.37 -4.21
N LEU A 158 12.12 0.33 -5.05
CA LEU A 158 12.11 -1.06 -4.60
C LEU A 158 13.52 -1.64 -4.67
N LYS A 159 14.40 -1.27 -3.73
CA LYS A 159 15.59 -2.09 -3.49
C LYS A 159 15.12 -3.48 -3.02
N LYS A 160 15.75 -4.56 -3.51
CA LYS A 160 15.59 -5.91 -2.95
C LYS A 160 15.83 -5.84 -1.44
N GLN A 161 14.78 -5.66 -0.65
CA GLN A 161 14.85 -5.80 0.79
C GLN A 161 15.11 -7.27 1.07
N SER A 162 15.78 -7.57 2.19
CA SER A 162 15.81 -8.93 2.71
C SER A 162 14.37 -9.44 2.77
N LYS A 163 14.14 -10.70 2.36
CA LYS A 163 12.83 -11.35 2.50
C LYS A 163 12.32 -11.29 3.95
N GLU A 164 13.23 -11.19 4.90
CA GLU A 164 13.00 -11.03 6.32
C GLU A 164 12.57 -9.59 6.66
N ARG A 165 11.38 -9.45 7.24
CA ARG A 165 10.84 -8.20 7.77
C ARG A 165 10.66 -8.34 9.28
N VAL A 166 11.11 -7.33 10.03
CA VAL A 166 10.90 -7.23 11.47
C VAL A 166 10.25 -5.89 11.75
N SER A 167 9.05 -5.94 12.31
CA SER A 167 8.25 -4.79 12.73
C SER A 167 8.09 -4.84 14.24
N LEU A 168 8.21 -3.69 14.92
CA LEU A 168 7.96 -3.58 16.36
C LEU A 168 6.86 -2.56 16.60
N PHE A 169 5.93 -2.90 17.49
CA PHE A 169 4.86 -2.00 17.94
C PHE A 169 4.89 -1.90 19.46
N ALA A 170 4.76 -0.69 19.99
CA ALA A 170 4.56 -0.41 21.41
C ALA A 170 3.27 0.42 21.55
N ASP A 171 2.32 -0.05 22.35
CA ASP A 171 0.99 0.58 22.51
C ASP A 171 0.30 0.87 21.17
N GLY A 172 0.41 -0.07 20.23
CA GLY A 172 -0.12 0.07 18.86
C GLY A 172 0.68 0.99 17.94
N LYS A 173 1.69 1.70 18.45
CA LYS A 173 2.55 2.60 17.66
C LYS A 173 3.75 1.85 17.09
N HIS A 174 3.96 1.95 15.78
CA HIS A 174 5.14 1.40 15.12
C HIS A 174 6.44 2.07 15.59
N ILE A 175 7.42 1.27 16.00
CA ILE A 175 8.74 1.69 16.47
C ILE A 175 9.78 1.39 15.38
N PRO A 176 10.40 2.42 14.76
CA PRO A 176 11.42 2.21 13.74
C PRO A 176 12.64 1.47 14.31
N LEU A 177 13.01 0.37 13.67
CA LEU A 177 14.21 -0.40 14.02
C LEU A 177 15.35 -0.13 13.04
N ASN A 178 16.54 0.13 13.57
CA ASN A 178 17.76 0.19 12.79
C ASN A 178 18.19 -1.23 12.32
N PRO A 179 19.13 -1.36 11.37
CA PRO A 179 19.54 -2.66 10.82
C PRO A 179 20.10 -3.64 11.86
N PHE A 180 20.78 -3.13 12.89
CA PHE A 180 21.31 -3.94 13.98
C PHE A 180 20.17 -4.56 14.80
N LEU A 181 19.21 -3.75 15.26
CA LEU A 181 18.08 -4.21 16.05
C LEU A 181 17.21 -5.22 15.30
N LYS A 182 16.97 -5.01 14.00
CA LYS A 182 16.24 -5.98 13.16
C LYS A 182 16.93 -7.35 13.16
N ARG A 183 18.25 -7.37 12.98
CA ARG A 183 19.03 -8.61 12.96
C ARG A 183 19.05 -9.29 14.33
N LEU A 184 19.19 -8.51 15.39
CA LEU A 184 19.15 -9.00 16.77
C LEU A 184 17.82 -9.70 17.05
N PHE A 185 16.69 -9.01 16.84
CA PHE A 185 15.37 -9.59 17.08
C PHE A 185 15.12 -10.83 16.22
N LEU A 186 15.44 -10.77 14.93
CA LEU A 186 15.28 -11.92 14.03
C LEU A 186 16.05 -13.14 14.57
N LYS A 187 17.36 -13.01 14.82
CA LYS A 187 18.20 -14.14 15.24
C LYS A 187 17.81 -14.67 16.61
N THR A 188 17.45 -13.80 17.55
CA THR A 188 17.00 -14.21 18.89
C THR A 188 15.68 -14.97 18.82
N LEU A 189 14.70 -14.46 18.07
CA LEU A 189 13.39 -15.11 17.95
C LEU A 189 13.48 -16.42 17.16
N GLU A 190 14.26 -16.47 16.07
CA GLU A 190 14.54 -17.70 15.33
C GLU A 190 15.14 -18.77 16.24
N ALA A 191 16.16 -18.40 17.04
CA ALA A 191 16.79 -19.32 17.98
C ALA A 191 15.79 -19.82 19.03
N MET A 192 15.02 -18.92 19.67
CA MET A 192 14.00 -19.31 20.65
C MET A 192 12.96 -20.25 20.05
N VAL A 193 12.39 -19.91 18.90
CA VAL A 193 11.34 -20.70 18.27
C VAL A 193 11.86 -22.05 17.76
N SER A 194 13.12 -22.12 17.30
CA SER A 194 13.73 -23.38 16.85
C SER A 194 13.84 -24.45 17.95
N THR A 195 13.78 -24.04 19.24
CA THR A 195 13.80 -24.97 20.37
C THR A 195 12.40 -25.51 20.74
N LEU A 196 11.34 -24.97 20.15
CA LEU A 196 9.96 -25.33 20.48
C LEU A 196 9.50 -26.54 19.67
N LYS A 197 8.89 -27.53 20.34
CA LYS A 197 8.31 -28.70 19.67
C LYS A 197 7.16 -28.27 18.75
N GLY A 198 7.12 -28.81 17.53
CA GLY A 198 6.03 -28.61 16.57
C GLY A 198 6.13 -27.35 15.72
N VAL A 199 7.22 -26.59 15.80
CA VAL A 199 7.43 -25.37 15.00
C VAL A 199 8.66 -25.55 14.10
N GLU A 200 8.49 -26.30 13.01
CA GLU A 200 9.55 -26.55 12.04
C GLU A 200 9.56 -25.47 10.95
N LYS A 201 10.62 -24.64 10.92
CA LYS A 201 10.85 -23.58 9.90
C LYS A 201 9.62 -22.68 9.67
N PRO A 202 9.19 -21.92 10.70
CA PRO A 202 8.05 -21.03 10.56
C PRO A 202 8.30 -19.96 9.50
N ASN A 203 7.31 -19.72 8.63
CA ASN A 203 7.37 -18.63 7.66
C ASN A 203 7.12 -17.25 8.29
N SER A 204 6.49 -17.21 9.47
CA SER A 204 6.24 -16.00 10.26
C SER A 204 6.32 -16.33 11.76
N ILE A 205 6.79 -15.36 12.55
CA ILE A 205 6.84 -15.44 14.01
C ILE A 205 6.16 -14.17 14.55
N ASP A 206 5.02 -14.34 15.22
CA ASP A 206 4.30 -13.27 15.89
C ASP A 206 4.51 -13.36 17.40
N LEU A 207 5.18 -12.38 17.97
CA LEU A 207 5.37 -12.26 19.43
C LEU A 207 4.58 -11.06 19.94
N SER A 208 3.62 -11.32 20.84
CA SER A 208 2.87 -10.27 21.54
C SER A 208 3.09 -10.38 23.04
N ILE A 209 3.43 -9.27 23.67
CA ILE A 209 3.59 -9.17 25.12
C ILE A 209 2.49 -8.23 25.63
N ARG A 210 1.60 -8.75 26.48
CA ARG A 210 0.54 -7.97 27.13
C ARG A 210 0.82 -7.90 28.63
N ARG A 211 0.68 -6.70 29.20
CA ARG A 211 0.72 -6.48 30.65
C ARG A 211 -0.68 -6.05 31.08
N LYS A 212 -1.21 -6.60 32.18
CA LYS A 212 -2.38 -5.99 32.82
C LYS A 212 -1.92 -4.63 33.36
N GLY A 213 -2.64 -3.56 33.02
CA GLY A 213 -2.37 -2.25 33.63
C GLY A 213 -2.51 -2.38 35.14
N ASN A 214 -1.59 -1.80 35.90
CA ASN A 214 -1.92 -1.44 37.28
C ASN A 214 -2.90 -0.27 37.15
N ASP A 215 -4.12 -0.45 37.65
CA ASP A 215 -5.01 0.66 37.93
C ASP A 215 -4.26 1.61 38.88
N LEU A 216 -3.98 2.82 38.40
CA LEU A 216 -3.56 3.97 39.19
C LEU A 216 -4.58 5.08 38.95
#